data_AF-A0A967IIQ7-F1
#
_entry.id   AF-A0A967IIQ7-F1
#
_cell.length_a   1.000
_cell.length_b   1.000
_cell.length_c   1.000
_cell.angle_alpha   90.00
_cell.angle_beta   90.00
_cell.angle_gamma   90.00
#
_symmetry.space_group_name_H-M   'P 1'
#
loop_
_entity.id
_entity.type
_entity.pdbx_description
1 polymer ?
#
loop_
_entity_poly.entity_id
_entity_poly.type
_entity_poly.pdbx_seq_one_letter_code
_entity_poly.pdbx_strand_id
1 'polypeptide(L)' 'TVSSTAGIDAGAGYHPYGTAKAAIIHYTRSLARELGPYNINVNCIAPGIIRTGR' A
#
# COMPACT_ATOMS: atom_id res chain seq x y z
N THR A 1 -1.94 7.26 -0.58
CA THR A 1 -1.42 6.56 0.64
C THR A 1 -0.09 5.88 0.32
N VAL A 2 0.72 5.49 1.32
CA VAL A 2 2.06 4.88 1.08
C VAL A 2 2.08 3.43 1.57
N SER A 3 2.16 2.49 0.63
CA SER A 3 2.34 1.05 0.88
C SER A 3 3.84 0.68 0.89
N SER A 4 4.20 -0.53 0.50
CA SER A 4 5.56 -1.06 0.34
C SER A 4 5.51 -2.31 -0.55
N THR A 5 6.61 -2.60 -1.25
CA THR A 5 6.83 -3.89 -1.92
C THR A 5 6.63 -5.10 -1.00
N ALA A 6 6.94 -4.98 0.30
CA ALA A 6 6.68 -6.03 1.29
C ALA A 6 5.20 -6.36 1.53
N GLY A 7 4.28 -5.49 1.07
CA GLY A 7 2.84 -5.74 1.07
C GLY A 7 2.32 -6.40 -0.22
N ILE A 8 3.20 -6.57 -1.21
CA ILE A 8 2.91 -7.23 -2.50
C ILE A 8 3.60 -8.59 -2.53
N ASP A 9 4.90 -8.60 -2.25
CA ASP A 9 5.75 -9.79 -2.25
C ASP A 9 5.91 -10.31 -0.81
N ALA A 10 5.62 -11.59 -0.61
CA ALA A 10 5.82 -12.23 0.68
C ALA A 10 7.32 -12.48 0.93
N GLY A 11 7.83 -11.96 2.05
CA GLY A 11 9.20 -12.17 2.51
C GLY A 11 9.25 -12.67 3.95
N ALA A 12 10.28 -13.45 4.28
CA ALA A 12 10.52 -13.89 5.65
C ALA A 12 10.93 -12.70 6.55
N GLY A 13 10.47 -12.68 7.80
CA GLY A 13 10.92 -11.73 8.83
C GLY A 13 10.12 -10.44 8.97
N TYR A 14 9.14 -10.17 8.09
CA TYR A 14 8.36 -8.92 8.10
C TYR A 14 6.84 -9.14 8.11
N HIS A 15 6.34 -10.20 8.75
CA HIS A 15 4.92 -10.56 8.73
C HIS A 15 3.95 -9.43 9.14
N PRO A 16 4.11 -8.75 10.29
CA PRO A 16 3.17 -7.68 10.67
C PRO A 16 3.30 -6.46 9.75
N TYR A 17 4.52 -6.12 9.31
CA TYR A 17 4.76 -4.99 8.41
C TYR A 17 4.17 -5.24 7.02
N GLY A 18 4.43 -6.42 6.45
CA GLY A 18 3.88 -6.84 5.15
C GLY A 18 2.35 -6.88 5.18
N THR A 19 1.75 -7.46 6.22
CA THR A 19 0.29 -7.45 6.40
C THR A 19 -0.28 -6.03 6.48
N ALA A 20 0.34 -5.15 7.27
CA ALA A 20 -0.10 -3.75 7.36
C ALA A 20 0.01 -3.03 6.01
N LYS A 21 1.09 -3.27 5.25
CA LYS A 21 1.30 -2.65 3.93
C LYS A 21 0.37 -3.23 2.86
N ALA A 22 0.03 -4.53 2.93
CA ALA A 22 -1.00 -5.16 2.11
C ALA A 22 -2.40 -4.60 2.41
N ALA A 23 -2.72 -4.36 3.69
CA ALA A 23 -3.97 -3.75 4.11
C ALA A 23 -4.16 -2.35 3.50
N ILE A 24 -3.09 -1.54 3.42
CA ILE A 24 -3.14 -0.22 2.76
C ILE A 24 -3.49 -0.36 1.27
N ILE A 25 -2.97 -1.37 0.57
CA ILE A 25 -3.28 -1.59 -0.85
C ILE A 25 -4.76 -1.93 -0.99
N HIS A 26 -5.27 -2.86 -0.17
CA HIS A 26 -6.68 -3.23 -0.24
C HIS A 26 -7.59 -2.05 0.12
N TYR A 27 -7.28 -1.31 1.18
CA TYR A 27 -7.99 -0.10 1.58
C TYR A 27 -8.08 0.92 0.44
N THR A 28 -6.97 1.15 -0.26
CA THR A 28 -6.90 2.07 -1.40
C THR A 28 -7.86 1.62 -2.52
N ARG A 29 -7.93 0.32 -2.82
CA ARG A 29 -8.87 -0.22 -3.82
C ARG A 29 -10.33 -0.09 -3.39
N SER A 30 -10.62 -0.33 -2.11
CA SER A 30 -11.98 -0.18 -1.58
C SER A 30 -12.43 1.28 -1.67
N LEU A 31 -11.57 2.21 -1.23
CA LEU A 31 -11.85 3.63 -1.31
C LEU A 31 -12.01 4.13 -2.76
N ALA A 32 -11.20 3.61 -3.70
CA ALA A 32 -11.35 3.92 -5.13
C ALA A 32 -12.74 3.52 -5.67
N ARG A 33 -13.30 2.39 -5.20
CA ARG A 33 -14.65 1.96 -5.59
C ARG A 33 -15.74 2.86 -5.00
N GLU A 34 -15.58 3.29 -3.76
CA GLU A 34 -16.53 4.18 -3.09
C GLU A 34 -16.52 5.59 -3.66
N LEU A 35 -15.33 6.11 -3.99
CA LEU A 35 -15.15 7.50 -4.43
C LEU A 35 -15.21 7.69 -5.95
N GLY A 36 -15.13 6.60 -6.72
CA GLY A 36 -15.21 6.62 -8.19
C GLY A 36 -16.46 7.34 -8.76
N PRO A 37 -17.68 7.14 -8.22
CA PRO A 37 -18.88 7.86 -8.67
C PRO A 37 -18.80 9.38 -8.52
N TYR A 38 -17.93 9.87 -7.64
CA TYR A 38 -17.69 11.30 -7.42
C TYR A 38 -16.55 11.84 -8.27
N ASN A 39 -16.05 11.05 -9.24
CA ASN A 39 -14.91 11.38 -10.08
C ASN A 39 -13.61 11.65 -9.26
N ILE A 40 -13.43 10.92 -8.16
CA ILE A 40 -12.25 11.03 -7.30
C ILE A 40 -11.36 9.80 -7.49
N ASN A 41 -10.09 10.05 -7.86
CA ASN A 41 -9.08 9.02 -8.01
C ASN A 41 -8.37 8.75 -6.68
N VAL A 42 -8.24 7.48 -6.30
CA VAL A 42 -7.52 7.06 -5.10
C VAL A 42 -6.38 6.13 -5.49
N ASN A 43 -5.16 6.47 -5.07
CA ASN A 43 -3.96 5.72 -5.41
C ASN A 43 -3.04 5.51 -4.19
N CYS A 44 -2.24 4.46 -4.27
CA CYS A 44 -1.15 4.19 -3.34
C CYS A 44 0.13 3.84 -4.08
N ILE A 45 1.26 4.27 -3.53
CA ILE A 45 2.59 3.94 -4.06
C ILE A 45 3.24 2.93 -3.12
N ALA A 46 3.87 1.89 -3.67
CA ALA A 46 4.57 0.84 -2.94
C ALA A 46 6.09 0.94 -3.18
N PRO A 47 6.85 1.64 -2.32
CA PRO A 47 8.30 1.75 -2.48
C PRO A 47 9.01 0.42 -2.26
N GLY A 48 10.09 0.23 -3.00
CA GLY A 48 11.13 -0.78 -2.75
C GLY A 48 12.08 -0.33 -1.64
N ILE A 49 13.25 -0.97 -1.59
CA ILE A 49 14.35 -0.53 -0.72
C ILE A 49 14.85 0.83 -1.23
N ILE A 50 14.73 1.86 -0.41
CA ILE A 50 15.17 3.22 -0.70
C ILE A 50 16.06 3.68 0.45
N ARG A 51 17.22 4.27 0.15
CA ARG A 51 18.02 4.98 1.16
C ARG A 51 17.28 6.25 1.56
N THR A 52 16.76 6.27 2.77
CA THR A 52 16.21 7.47 3.40
C THR A 52 17.26 8.13 4.29
N GLY A 53 17.13 9.44 4.51
CA GLY A 53 18.03 10.20 5.38
C GLY A 53 18.01 9.70 6.83
N ARG A 54 19.05 10.07 7.57
CA ARG A 54 19.06 10.06 9.04
C ARG A 54 18.87 11.48 9.53
#